data_AF-A0A2P5Y4H1-F1
#
_entry.id   AF-A0A2P5Y4H1-F1
#
_cell.length_a   1.000
_cell.length_b   1.000
_cell.length_c   1.000
_cell.angle_alpha   90.00
_cell.angle_beta   90.00
_cell.angle_gamma   90.00
#
_symmetry.space_group_name_H-M   'P 1'
#
loop_
_entity.id
_entity.type
_entity.pdbx_description
1 polymer ?
#
loop_
_entity_poly.entity_id
_entity_poly.type
_entity_poly.pdbx_seq_one_letter_code
_entity_poly.pdbx_strand_id
1 'polypeptide(L)'
;MHQENGHGKSFRTPVVAVFFIGVVVAAAAAAYNRRKSKAVKEDHQSIIVPLLVRTESGHVGNLERFSHYVARQLGIKDANECPKLCKLAHNYLKNPKECEIKMFEYFGNEAEAENLYVKLMEEFERYILCYFAFHWRRASDMITQV
;
A
#
# COMPACT_ATOMS: atom_id res chain seq x y z
N MET A 1 -49.66 -20.20 -62.36
CA MET A 1 -48.38 -20.63 -62.95
C MET A 1 -48.05 -19.69 -64.10
N HIS A 2 -47.05 -18.84 -63.89
CA HIS A 2 -46.34 -17.94 -64.80
C HIS A 2 -45.17 -17.39 -63.93
N GLN A 3 -43.99 -17.03 -64.38
CA GLN A 3 -43.10 -17.34 -65.50
C GLN A 3 -41.81 -16.61 -65.11
N GLU A 4 -40.67 -17.26 -65.31
CA GLU A 4 -39.31 -16.72 -65.53
C GLU A 4 -38.84 -15.47 -64.77
N ASN A 5 -37.65 -15.57 -64.16
CA ASN A 5 -36.45 -15.11 -64.84
C ASN A 5 -35.22 -15.39 -63.97
N GLY A 6 -34.22 -16.03 -64.58
CA GLY A 6 -32.95 -16.30 -63.93
C GLY A 6 -32.08 -15.05 -63.83
N HIS A 7 -31.13 -15.06 -62.90
CA HIS A 7 -29.85 -14.40 -63.12
C HIS A 7 -28.86 -14.73 -62.00
N GLY A 8 -27.61 -14.91 -62.39
CA GLY A 8 -26.51 -14.25 -61.69
C GLY A 8 -25.95 -14.95 -60.46
N LYS A 9 -24.83 -15.64 -60.68
CA LYS A 9 -23.79 -15.95 -59.70
C LYS A 9 -23.50 -14.76 -58.78
N SER A 10 -23.45 -14.99 -57.46
CA SER A 10 -22.46 -14.34 -56.60
C SER A 10 -22.32 -15.07 -55.26
N PHE A 11 -21.44 -16.08 -55.20
CA PHE A 11 -20.85 -16.45 -53.92
C PHE A 11 -19.87 -15.34 -53.54
N ARG A 12 -20.34 -14.39 -52.72
CA ARG A 12 -19.49 -13.44 -52.01
C ARG A 12 -19.45 -13.86 -50.55
N THR A 13 -18.57 -14.80 -50.23
CA THR A 13 -18.09 -14.97 -48.86
C THR A 13 -16.99 -13.93 -48.67
N PRO A 14 -17.17 -12.86 -47.88
CA PRO A 14 -16.06 -12.01 -47.55
C PRO A 14 -15.23 -12.74 -46.49
N VAL A 15 -14.09 -13.29 -46.90
CA VAL A 15 -13.00 -13.62 -46.00
C VAL A 15 -12.49 -12.29 -45.44
N VAL A 16 -13.07 -11.83 -44.33
CA VAL A 16 -12.46 -10.78 -43.49
C VAL A 16 -11.70 -11.48 -42.37
N ALA A 17 -10.68 -12.24 -42.75
CA ALA A 17 -9.60 -12.61 -41.85
C ALA A 17 -8.47 -11.59 -42.10
N VAL A 18 -8.60 -10.39 -41.54
CA VAL A 18 -7.59 -9.33 -41.68
C VAL A 18 -7.18 -8.86 -40.28
N PHE A 19 -5.99 -9.33 -39.89
CA PHE A 19 -5.04 -8.75 -38.93
C PHE A 19 -5.57 -8.16 -37.61
N PHE A 20 -6.12 -9.00 -36.73
CA PHE A 20 -6.33 -8.64 -35.32
C PHE A 20 -5.11 -8.91 -34.42
N ILE A 21 -4.01 -9.47 -34.95
CA ILE A 21 -2.83 -9.80 -34.14
C ILE A 21 -2.28 -8.57 -33.43
N GLY A 22 -2.20 -7.41 -34.11
CA GLY A 22 -1.74 -6.16 -33.50
C GLY A 22 -2.65 -5.66 -32.37
N VAL A 23 -3.98 -5.78 -32.54
CA VAL A 23 -4.97 -5.41 -31.51
C VAL A 23 -4.90 -6.34 -30.31
N VAL A 24 -4.74 -7.65 -30.54
CA VAL A 24 -4.59 -8.66 -29.48
C VAL A 24 -3.29 -8.46 -28.71
N VAL A 25 -2.17 -8.18 -29.38
CA VAL A 25 -0.87 -7.90 -28.73
C VAL A 25 -0.93 -6.61 -27.92
N ALA A 26 -1.52 -5.52 -28.46
CA ALA A 26 -1.68 -4.27 -27.72
C ALA A 26 -2.59 -4.42 -26.50
N ALA A 27 -3.71 -5.16 -26.63
CA ALA A 27 -4.61 -5.45 -25.52
C ALA A 27 -3.94 -6.33 -24.45
N ALA A 28 -3.16 -7.33 -24.84
CA ALA A 28 -2.40 -8.18 -23.92
C ALA A 28 -1.31 -7.38 -23.19
N ALA A 29 -0.56 -6.53 -23.89
CA ALA A 29 0.44 -5.66 -23.28
C ALA A 29 -0.19 -4.63 -22.33
N ALA A 30 -1.32 -4.03 -22.70
CA ALA A 30 -2.07 -3.12 -21.82
C ALA A 30 -2.64 -3.83 -20.60
N ALA A 31 -3.17 -5.05 -20.75
CA ALA A 31 -3.66 -5.87 -19.65
C ALA A 31 -2.51 -6.29 -18.72
N TYR A 32 -1.36 -6.69 -19.27
CA TYR A 32 -0.16 -7.02 -18.51
C TYR A 32 0.37 -5.82 -17.73
N ASN A 33 0.50 -4.65 -18.37
CA ASN A 33 0.94 -3.42 -17.72
C ASN A 33 -0.06 -2.95 -16.65
N ARG A 34 -1.37 -3.10 -16.87
CA ARG A 34 -2.39 -2.83 -15.85
C ARG A 34 -2.30 -3.80 -14.67
N ARG A 35 -2.09 -5.10 -14.91
CA ARG A 35 -1.90 -6.10 -13.85
C ARG A 35 -0.61 -5.85 -13.06
N LYS A 36 0.51 -5.59 -13.76
CA LYS A 36 1.79 -5.26 -13.15
C LYS A 36 1.71 -3.99 -12.31
N SER A 37 1.09 -2.93 -12.82
CA SER A 37 0.89 -1.70 -12.06
C SER A 37 -0.06 -1.87 -10.88
N LYS A 38 -1.10 -2.71 -10.98
CA LYS A 38 -1.94 -3.06 -9.83
C LYS A 38 -1.18 -3.82 -8.75
N ALA A 39 -0.43 -4.86 -9.13
CA ALA A 39 0.36 -5.67 -8.18
C ALA A 39 1.43 -4.82 -7.48
N VAL A 40 2.16 -3.99 -8.24
CA VAL A 40 3.17 -3.08 -7.67
C VAL A 40 2.53 -2.03 -6.76
N LYS A 41 1.37 -1.47 -7.14
CA LYS A 41 0.66 -0.49 -6.32
C LYS A 41 0.11 -1.12 -5.04
N GLU A 42 -0.50 -2.30 -5.10
CA GLU A 42 -0.99 -2.99 -3.91
C GLU A 42 0.14 -3.30 -2.93
N ASP A 43 1.28 -3.78 -3.42
CA ASP A 43 2.44 -4.09 -2.60
C ASP A 43 3.03 -2.82 -1.96
N HIS A 44 3.39 -1.81 -2.74
CA HIS A 44 4.04 -0.59 -2.23
C HIS A 44 3.11 0.30 -1.41
N GLN A 45 1.82 0.37 -1.78
CA GLN A 45 0.84 1.15 -1.05
C GLN A 45 0.47 0.45 0.26
N SER A 46 0.42 -0.89 0.30
CA SER A 46 0.27 -1.60 1.57
C SER A 46 1.48 -1.38 2.48
N ILE A 47 2.69 -1.29 1.91
CA ILE A 47 3.91 -1.01 2.67
C ILE A 47 3.85 0.39 3.27
N ILE A 48 3.52 1.45 2.54
CA ILE A 48 3.68 2.83 3.06
C ILE A 48 2.42 3.38 3.73
N VAL A 49 1.23 2.93 3.34
CA VAL A 49 -0.03 3.50 3.85
C VAL A 49 -0.45 2.79 5.14
N PRO A 50 -0.88 3.51 6.20
CA PRO A 50 -1.44 2.87 7.39
C PRO A 50 -2.67 2.03 7.04
N LEU A 51 -2.75 0.82 7.58
CA LEU A 51 -3.80 -0.12 7.21
C LEU A 51 -5.15 0.32 7.80
N LEU A 52 -6.19 0.27 6.96
CA LEU A 52 -7.57 0.43 7.39
C LEU A 52 -8.20 -0.95 7.55
N VAL A 53 -8.34 -1.42 8.80
CA VAL A 53 -9.08 -2.65 9.06
C VAL A 53 -10.55 -2.34 8.86
N ARG A 54 -11.21 -3.06 7.96
CA ARG A 54 -12.67 -2.99 7.82
C ARG A 54 -13.29 -3.99 8.76
N THR A 55 -14.41 -3.63 9.38
CA THR A 55 -15.21 -4.59 10.14
C THR A 55 -15.84 -5.61 9.20
N GLU A 56 -16.28 -6.76 9.72
CA GLU A 56 -16.98 -7.80 8.94
C GLU A 56 -18.21 -7.27 8.20
N SER A 57 -18.88 -6.25 8.77
CA SER A 57 -20.02 -5.56 8.16
C SER A 57 -19.66 -4.61 7.00
N GLY A 58 -18.37 -4.46 6.68
CA GLY A 58 -17.88 -3.51 5.68
C GLY A 58 -17.80 -2.06 6.16
N HIS A 59 -18.31 -1.74 7.35
CA HIS A 59 -18.08 -0.43 7.97
C HIS A 59 -16.59 -0.20 8.21
N VAL A 60 -16.17 1.07 8.07
CA VAL A 60 -14.81 1.53 8.39
C VAL A 60 -14.49 1.09 9.81
N GLY A 61 -13.56 0.15 9.95
CA GLY A 61 -13.14 -0.35 11.25
C GLY A 61 -11.95 0.42 11.80
N ASN A 62 -11.19 -0.27 12.65
CA ASN A 62 -10.04 0.31 13.34
C ASN A 62 -8.92 0.63 12.35
N LEU A 63 -8.33 1.81 12.49
CA LEU A 63 -7.07 2.10 11.81
C LEU A 63 -5.94 1.35 12.53
N GLU A 64 -4.94 0.90 11.77
CA GLU A 64 -3.67 0.43 12.31
C GLU A 64 -3.11 1.41 13.32
N ARG A 65 -2.72 0.92 14.50
CA ARG A 65 -2.10 1.74 15.55
C ARG A 65 -0.73 2.21 15.09
N PHE A 66 -0.33 3.43 15.46
CA PHE A 66 0.97 3.99 15.07
C PHE A 66 2.16 3.07 15.39
N SER A 67 2.19 2.45 16.57
CA SER A 67 3.27 1.54 16.95
C SER A 67 3.36 0.28 16.07
N HIS A 68 2.23 -0.19 15.55
CA HIS A 68 2.16 -1.34 14.64
C HIS A 68 2.56 -0.93 13.23
N TYR A 69 2.11 0.26 12.79
CA TYR A 69 2.53 0.87 11.54
C TYR A 69 4.05 1.00 11.48
N VAL A 70 4.69 1.52 12.54
CA VAL A 70 6.16 1.66 12.63
C VAL A 70 6.87 0.31 12.56
N ALA A 71 6.41 -0.69 13.32
CA ALA A 71 7.00 -2.04 13.26
C ALA A 71 6.96 -2.60 11.84
N ARG A 72 5.82 -2.43 11.15
CA ARG A 72 5.65 -2.86 9.76
C ARG A 72 6.53 -2.08 8.79
N GLN A 73 6.71 -0.77 8.96
CA GLN A 73 7.64 0.03 8.14
C GLN A 73 9.08 -0.46 8.27
N LEU A 74 9.46 -0.92 9.46
CA LEU A 74 10.78 -1.47 9.75
C LEU A 74 10.92 -2.94 9.33
N GLY A 75 9.91 -3.51 8.67
CA GLY A 75 9.93 -4.89 8.17
C GLY A 75 9.60 -5.95 9.23
N ILE A 76 9.14 -5.55 10.42
CA ILE A 76 8.73 -6.45 11.49
C ILE A 76 7.27 -6.85 11.25
N LYS A 77 7.03 -8.15 11.05
CA LYS A 77 5.71 -8.67 10.64
C LYS A 77 4.70 -8.63 11.76
N ASP A 78 5.11 -9.03 12.97
CA ASP A 78 4.29 -8.96 14.17
C ASP A 78 4.88 -7.94 15.14
N ALA A 79 4.12 -6.89 15.44
CA ALA A 79 4.51 -5.84 16.38
C ALA A 79 4.83 -6.39 17.78
N ASN A 80 4.29 -7.57 18.14
CA ASN A 80 4.60 -8.23 19.41
C ASN A 80 6.01 -8.83 19.48
N GLU A 81 6.72 -8.95 18.35
CA GLU A 81 8.13 -9.35 18.31
C GLU A 81 9.04 -8.23 18.83
N CYS A 82 8.60 -6.97 18.77
CA CYS A 82 9.39 -5.80 19.17
C CYS A 82 8.65 -4.88 20.17
N PRO A 83 8.20 -5.38 21.33
CA PRO A 83 7.33 -4.63 22.23
C PRO A 83 7.98 -3.36 22.79
N LYS A 84 9.31 -3.39 22.99
CA LYS A 84 10.09 -2.21 23.42
C LYS A 84 10.07 -1.10 22.36
N LEU A 85 10.29 -1.45 21.09
CA LEU A 85 10.25 -0.51 19.96
C LEU A 85 8.84 0.08 19.78
N CYS A 86 7.81 -0.76 19.86
CA CYS A 86 6.42 -0.31 19.78
C CYS A 86 6.06 0.67 20.91
N LYS A 87 6.58 0.42 22.13
CA LYS A 87 6.42 1.33 23.26
C LYS A 87 7.14 2.66 23.03
N LEU A 88 8.35 2.63 22.48
CA LEU A 88 9.09 3.85 22.11
C LEU A 88 8.35 4.66 21.05
N ALA A 89 7.88 4.02 19.97
CA ALA A 89 7.11 4.69 18.93
C ALA A 89 5.85 5.37 19.49
N HIS A 90 5.09 4.68 20.36
CA HIS A 90 3.92 5.26 21.00
C HIS A 90 4.27 6.44 21.92
N ASN A 91 5.31 6.30 22.75
CA ASN A 91 5.74 7.36 23.66
C ASN A 91 6.31 8.57 22.90
N TYR A 92 7.04 8.34 21.83
CA TYR A 92 7.61 9.40 21.00
C TYR A 92 6.49 10.22 20.36
N LEU A 93 5.47 9.56 19.80
CA LEU A 93 4.30 10.26 19.25
C LEU A 93 3.55 11.09 20.30
N LYS A 94 3.54 10.66 21.57
CA LYS A 94 2.93 11.42 22.68
C LYS A 94 3.77 12.60 23.14
N ASN A 95 5.05 12.35 23.38
CA ASN A 95 5.96 13.31 23.99
C ASN A 95 7.40 13.01 23.51
N PRO A 96 7.81 13.58 22.37
CA PRO A 96 9.13 13.31 21.77
C PRO A 96 10.27 13.60 22.75
N LYS A 97 10.21 14.76 23.42
CA LYS A 97 11.26 15.26 24.32
C LYS A 97 11.55 14.32 25.49
N GLU A 98 10.51 13.74 26.09
CA GLU A 98 10.66 12.77 27.19
C GLU A 98 11.01 11.35 26.72
N CYS A 99 10.96 11.10 25.42
CA CYS A 99 11.27 9.81 24.82
C CYS A 99 12.74 9.69 24.39
N GLU A 100 13.41 10.82 24.10
CA GLU A 100 14.80 10.87 23.63
C GLU A 100 15.76 10.01 24.47
N ILE A 101 15.77 10.20 25.80
CA ILE A 101 16.62 9.44 26.72
C ILE A 101 16.35 7.93 26.62
N LYS A 102 15.07 7.54 26.57
CA LYS A 102 14.67 6.12 26.49
C LYS A 102 15.03 5.50 25.15
N MET A 103 15.02 6.29 24.08
CA MET A 103 15.45 5.84 22.76
C MET A 103 16.97 5.68 22.68
N PHE A 104 17.73 6.56 23.33
CA PHE A 104 19.17 6.39 23.45
C PHE A 104 19.52 5.13 24.27
N GLU A 105 18.89 4.95 25.44
CA GLU A 105 19.05 3.76 26.29
C GLU A 105 18.70 2.46 25.56
N TYR A 106 17.75 2.48 24.63
CA TYR A 106 17.35 1.33 23.83
C TYR A 106 18.52 0.72 23.04
N PHE A 107 19.44 1.55 22.58
CA PHE A 107 20.63 1.13 21.84
C PHE A 107 21.89 1.02 22.71
N GLY A 108 21.79 1.13 24.05
CA GLY A 108 22.95 1.27 24.94
C GLY A 108 24.00 0.14 24.90
N ASN A 109 23.69 -1.00 24.29
CA ASN A 109 24.63 -2.12 24.10
C ASN A 109 25.25 -2.17 22.69
N GLU A 110 24.84 -1.29 21.79
CA GLU A 110 25.29 -1.25 20.39
C GLU A 110 26.49 -0.31 20.21
N ALA A 111 27.45 -0.70 19.38
CA ALA A 111 28.68 0.07 19.15
C ALA A 111 28.44 1.45 18.49
N GLU A 112 27.25 1.68 17.94
CA GLU A 112 26.84 2.93 17.28
C GLU A 112 25.55 3.51 17.88
N ALA A 113 25.35 3.38 19.21
CA ALA A 113 24.12 3.76 19.89
C ALA A 113 23.63 5.18 19.54
N GLU A 114 24.53 6.17 19.49
CA GLU A 114 24.20 7.56 19.16
C GLU A 114 23.68 7.69 17.71
N ASN A 115 24.35 7.06 16.75
CA ASN A 115 23.94 7.07 15.34
C ASN A 115 22.60 6.36 15.13
N LEU A 116 22.41 5.21 15.79
CA LEU A 116 21.18 4.44 15.72
C LEU A 116 20.00 5.18 16.33
N TYR A 117 20.22 5.86 17.47
CA TYR A 117 19.23 6.72 18.10
C TYR A 117 18.78 7.85 17.17
N VAL A 118 19.73 8.61 16.60
CA VAL A 118 19.43 9.72 15.69
C VAL A 118 18.64 9.23 14.48
N LYS A 119 19.09 8.13 13.85
CA LYS A 119 18.37 7.52 12.71
C LYS A 119 16.96 7.10 13.09
N LEU A 120 16.77 6.46 14.24
CA LEU A 120 15.45 6.02 14.67
C LEU A 120 14.51 7.19 14.92
N MET A 121 15.02 8.29 15.49
CA MET A 121 14.27 9.53 15.70
C MET A 121 13.84 10.16 14.37
N GLU A 122 14.75 10.27 13.39
CA GLU A 122 14.43 10.75 12.04
C GLU A 122 13.37 9.88 11.35
N GLU A 123 13.48 8.57 11.48
CA GLU A 123 12.50 7.62 10.96
C GLU A 123 11.14 7.78 11.64
N PHE A 124 11.10 8.00 12.96
CA PHE A 124 9.85 8.27 13.66
C PHE A 124 9.18 9.55 13.17
N GLU A 125 9.90 10.66 13.01
CA GLU A 125 9.35 11.89 12.43
C GLU A 125 8.76 11.65 11.04
N ARG A 126 9.49 10.93 10.18
CA ARG A 126 9.01 10.55 8.85
C ARG A 126 7.75 9.70 8.92
N TYR A 127 7.71 8.71 9.80
CA TYR A 127 6.56 7.82 9.97
C TYR A 127 5.35 8.53 10.55
N ILE A 128 5.51 9.49 11.46
CA ILE A 128 4.41 10.33 11.97
C ILE A 128 3.78 11.10 10.80
N LEU A 129 4.59 11.76 9.98
CA LEU A 129 4.10 12.52 8.83
C LEU A 129 3.35 11.62 7.85
N CYS A 130 3.93 10.47 7.48
CA CYS A 130 3.26 9.51 6.60
C CYS A 130 1.95 8.99 7.22
N TYR A 131 1.97 8.65 8.50
CA TYR A 131 0.83 8.09 9.21
C TYR A 131 -0.39 9.01 9.10
N PHE A 132 -0.23 10.30 9.42
CA PHE A 132 -1.34 11.26 9.35
C PHE A 132 -1.68 11.72 7.91
N ALA A 133 -0.70 11.79 7.00
CA ALA A 133 -0.92 12.31 5.65
C ALA A 133 -1.91 11.46 4.83
N PHE A 134 -1.81 10.13 4.88
CA PHE A 134 -2.63 9.26 4.04
C PHE A 134 -4.11 9.21 4.46
N HIS A 135 -4.40 9.39 5.74
CA HIS A 135 -5.75 9.34 6.29
C HIS A 135 -6.12 10.62 7.04
N TRP A 136 -5.70 11.79 6.54
CA TRP A 136 -5.89 13.09 7.21
C TRP A 136 -7.35 13.35 7.66
N ARG A 137 -8.34 12.92 6.86
CA ARG A 137 -9.77 13.02 7.22
C ARG A 137 -10.13 12.29 8.52
N ARG A 138 -9.31 11.31 8.92
CA ARG A 138 -9.45 10.51 10.14
C ARG A 138 -8.45 10.92 11.23
N ALA A 139 -7.73 12.05 11.09
CA ALA A 139 -6.72 12.46 12.06
C ALA A 139 -7.25 12.48 13.50
N SER A 140 -8.51 12.88 13.71
CA SER A 140 -9.18 12.81 15.01
C SER A 140 -9.16 11.39 15.60
N ASP A 141 -9.60 10.39 14.84
CA ASP A 141 -9.58 8.98 15.26
C ASP A 141 -8.14 8.51 15.54
N MET A 142 -7.19 8.97 14.72
CA MET A 142 -5.77 8.61 14.85
C MET A 142 -5.17 9.14 16.14
N ILE A 143 -5.47 10.40 16.48
CA ILE A 143 -5.01 11.05 17.71
C ILE A 143 -5.61 10.38 18.94
N THR A 144 -6.86 9.90 18.90
CA THR A 144 -7.45 9.21 20.07
C THR A 144 -6.78 7.88 20.43
N GLN A 145 -6.02 7.28 19.51
CA GLN A 145 -5.25 6.05 19.78
C GLN A 145 -3.90 6.32 20.46
N VAL A 146 -3.51 7.60 20.49
CA VAL A 146 -2.26 8.09 21.07
C VAL A 146 -2.58 8.50 22.48
#